data_AF-A0A7Y7ZBY7-F1
#
_entry.id   AF-A0A7Y7ZBY7-F1
#
_cell.length_a   1.000
_cell.length_b   1.000
_cell.length_c   1.000
_cell.angle_alpha   90.00
_cell.angle_beta   90.00
_cell.angle_gamma   90.00
#
_symmetry.space_group_name_H-M   'P 1'
#
loop_
_entity.id
_entity.type
_entity.pdbx_description
1 polymer ?
#
loop_
_entity_poly.entity_id
_entity_poly.type
_entity_poly.pdbx_seq_one_letter_code
_entity_poly.pdbx_strand_id
1 'polypeptide(L)'
;MVASNGKLLLANDKRLPATGGPALFTLDLEQGKISGEPTVLPGDALKEADKYEALTKTLDGRYIIASTAFNKAGTEQDPRADILSTLLYWPVDEPEAAKPLSPSSRGGVTSSIALRKQISEAIGAPYFQIEGITMAPSEPAHEKAADGQLIIGIRKQGNSSADSHFGFLLISAHVKFRNGTLELVEAFKTIQNLNIQAQGQTLGLSGLEYDRFNKDRLYAVTSFEQQSVDAAGKKSTEIGGLLWAVPFTAGKPGTPKLLTREDGSALVFSNKPEGVEVLDAHQIIVVHDDDRVEVKTSEAGIKRGDNEFAYSKIIFP
;
A
#
# COMPACT_ATOMS: atom_id res chain seq x y z
N MET A 1 -5.37 -0.10 -1.89
CA MET A 1 -6.78 -0.48 -2.13
C MET A 1 -7.01 -1.89 -1.63
N VAL A 2 -8.25 -2.35 -1.49
CA VAL A 2 -8.59 -3.74 -1.14
C VAL A 2 -9.99 -4.11 -1.61
N ALA A 3 -10.20 -5.32 -2.12
CA ALA A 3 -11.51 -5.80 -2.57
C ALA A 3 -12.22 -6.60 -1.47
N SER A 4 -13.50 -6.30 -1.22
CA SER A 4 -14.34 -7.01 -0.25
C SER A 4 -15.82 -6.87 -0.57
N ASN A 5 -16.60 -7.96 -0.43
CA ASN A 5 -18.07 -7.95 -0.55
C ASN A 5 -18.61 -7.23 -1.81
N GLY A 6 -17.99 -7.45 -2.98
CA GLY A 6 -18.40 -6.82 -4.24
C GLY A 6 -18.07 -5.32 -4.34
N LYS A 7 -17.22 -4.82 -3.43
CA LYS A 7 -16.75 -3.43 -3.39
C LYS A 7 -15.24 -3.36 -3.44
N LEU A 8 -14.73 -2.25 -3.96
CA LEU A 8 -13.32 -1.87 -3.89
C LEU A 8 -13.18 -0.71 -2.91
N LEU A 9 -12.48 -0.94 -1.80
CA LEU A 9 -12.09 0.09 -0.86
C LEU A 9 -10.80 0.76 -1.31
N LEU A 10 -10.82 2.08 -1.41
CA LEU A 10 -9.76 2.92 -1.93
C LEU A 10 -9.35 3.96 -0.88
N ALA A 11 -8.08 4.34 -0.92
CA ALA A 11 -7.53 5.48 -0.20
C ALA A 11 -7.13 6.53 -1.23
N ASN A 12 -7.44 7.80 -0.96
CA ASN A 12 -7.10 8.92 -1.82
C ASN A 12 -6.11 9.86 -1.12
N ASP A 13 -5.28 10.54 -1.91
CA ASP A 13 -4.35 11.55 -1.42
C ASP A 13 -5.07 12.85 -0.99
N LYS A 14 -6.30 13.05 -1.46
CA LYS A 14 -7.16 14.20 -1.18
C LYS A 14 -8.45 13.80 -0.49
N ARG A 15 -8.92 14.66 0.41
CA ARG A 15 -10.29 14.58 0.95
C ARG A 15 -11.29 14.72 -0.20
N LEU A 16 -12.35 13.92 -0.17
CA LEU A 16 -13.41 14.00 -1.17
C LEU A 16 -14.18 15.33 -1.01
N PRO A 17 -14.15 16.24 -2.01
CA PRO A 17 -14.64 17.63 -1.86
C PRO A 17 -16.13 17.74 -1.53
N ALA A 18 -16.95 16.80 -1.98
CA ALA A 18 -18.41 16.88 -1.85
C ALA A 18 -18.93 16.55 -0.43
N THR A 19 -18.13 15.90 0.41
CA THR A 19 -18.58 15.36 1.71
C THR A 19 -17.69 15.76 2.88
N GLY A 20 -16.51 16.34 2.65
CA GLY A 20 -15.53 16.64 3.70
C GLY A 20 -15.04 15.41 4.46
N GLY A 21 -15.35 14.21 3.94
CA GLY A 21 -15.15 12.92 4.57
C GLY A 21 -13.72 12.40 4.45
N PRO A 22 -13.42 11.29 5.14
CA PRO A 22 -12.10 10.67 5.16
C PRO A 22 -11.60 10.35 3.75
N ALA A 23 -10.29 10.22 3.61
CA ALA A 23 -9.61 9.75 2.41
C ALA A 23 -9.99 8.31 1.98
N LEU A 24 -10.86 7.62 2.73
CA LEU A 24 -11.28 6.25 2.49
C LEU A 24 -12.72 6.19 1.97
N PHE A 25 -12.92 5.51 0.84
CA PHE A 25 -14.22 5.31 0.24
C PHE A 25 -14.31 4.00 -0.54
N THR A 26 -15.52 3.57 -0.83
CA THR A 26 -15.79 2.39 -1.66
C THR A 26 -16.39 2.76 -3.01
N LEU A 27 -16.05 1.96 -4.01
CA LEU A 27 -16.73 1.87 -5.29
C LEU A 27 -17.25 0.45 -5.48
N ASP A 28 -18.24 0.25 -6.35
CA ASP A 28 -18.73 -1.08 -6.68
C ASP A 28 -17.73 -1.79 -7.59
N LEU A 29 -17.60 -3.10 -7.40
CA LEU A 29 -16.65 -3.95 -8.09
C LEU A 29 -17.35 -5.21 -8.59
N GLU A 30 -17.69 -5.23 -9.88
CA GLU A 30 -18.38 -6.34 -10.53
C GLU A 30 -17.53 -6.89 -11.66
N GLN A 31 -17.21 -8.19 -11.61
CA GLN A 31 -16.37 -8.86 -12.63
C GLN A 31 -15.04 -8.12 -12.91
N GLY A 32 -14.51 -7.48 -11.86
CA GLY A 32 -13.29 -6.69 -11.89
C GLY A 32 -13.39 -5.39 -12.70
N LYS A 33 -14.60 -4.90 -12.91
CA LYS A 33 -14.87 -3.53 -13.37
C LYS A 33 -15.28 -2.68 -12.18
N ILE A 34 -14.65 -1.52 -12.05
CA ILE A 34 -15.03 -0.50 -11.06
C ILE A 34 -16.18 0.32 -11.64
N SER A 35 -17.20 0.62 -10.83
CA SER A 35 -18.30 1.49 -11.19
C SER A 35 -18.99 2.11 -9.97
N GLY A 36 -19.95 3.01 -10.22
CA GLY A 36 -20.77 3.62 -9.19
C GLY A 36 -20.16 4.90 -8.61
N GLU A 37 -20.86 5.50 -7.66
CA GLU A 37 -20.41 6.72 -7.00
C GLU A 37 -19.64 6.40 -5.71
N PRO A 38 -18.58 7.17 -5.37
CA PRO A 38 -17.82 6.99 -4.14
C PRO A 38 -18.70 7.02 -2.88
N THR A 39 -18.65 5.96 -2.08
CA THR A 39 -19.28 5.92 -0.75
C THR A 39 -18.22 6.02 0.34
N VAL A 40 -18.22 7.15 1.05
CA VAL A 40 -17.27 7.44 2.13
C VAL A 40 -17.47 6.53 3.33
N LEU A 41 -16.38 6.07 3.95
CA LEU A 41 -16.45 5.25 5.16
C LEU A 41 -16.78 6.10 6.40
N PRO A 42 -17.72 5.67 7.26
CA PRO A 42 -17.94 6.30 8.57
C PRO A 42 -16.86 5.87 9.58
N GLY A 43 -16.75 6.59 10.69
CA GLY A 43 -15.82 6.29 11.79
C GLY A 43 -14.85 7.44 12.09
N ASP A 44 -14.67 7.76 13.36
CA ASP A 44 -13.89 8.93 13.76
C ASP A 44 -12.39 8.70 13.65
N ALA A 45 -11.89 7.52 14.03
CA ALA A 45 -10.48 7.14 13.84
C ALA A 45 -10.07 7.19 12.36
N LEU A 46 -10.99 6.90 11.44
CA LEU A 46 -10.72 7.00 10.00
C LEU A 46 -10.59 8.45 9.51
N LYS A 47 -11.25 9.41 10.18
CA LYS A 47 -11.23 10.85 9.86
C LYS A 47 -10.00 11.58 10.40
N GLU A 48 -9.34 11.02 11.42
CA GLU A 48 -8.20 11.68 12.05
C GLU A 48 -7.00 11.80 11.11
N ALA A 49 -6.81 10.83 10.20
CA ALA A 49 -5.76 10.87 9.20
C ALA A 49 -6.23 11.54 7.90
N ASP A 50 -5.48 12.55 7.46
CA ASP A 50 -5.72 13.22 6.18
C ASP A 50 -5.45 12.34 4.96
N LYS A 51 -4.58 11.33 5.10
CA LYS A 51 -4.14 10.45 4.01
C LYS A 51 -3.80 9.05 4.51
N TYR A 52 -4.29 8.05 3.79
CA TYR A 52 -3.83 6.66 3.89
C TYR A 52 -3.05 6.30 2.63
N GLU A 53 -1.97 5.57 2.79
CA GLU A 53 -1.08 5.18 1.68
C GLU A 53 -1.28 3.73 1.27
N ALA A 54 -1.75 2.87 2.17
CA ALA A 54 -1.84 1.45 1.89
C ALA A 54 -3.01 0.80 2.65
N LEU A 55 -3.58 -0.22 2.02
CA LEU A 55 -4.73 -0.99 2.51
C LEU A 55 -4.46 -2.47 2.20
N THR A 56 -4.89 -3.36 3.09
CA THR A 56 -4.96 -4.80 2.83
C THR A 56 -6.07 -5.42 3.67
N LYS A 57 -6.29 -6.72 3.52
CA LYS A 57 -7.18 -7.51 4.37
C LYS A 57 -6.45 -8.70 4.97
N THR A 58 -6.93 -9.11 6.13
CA THR A 58 -6.53 -10.36 6.79
C THR A 58 -6.75 -11.58 5.89
N LEU A 59 -5.98 -12.64 6.13
CA LEU A 59 -6.03 -13.88 5.34
C LEU A 59 -7.41 -14.55 5.37
N ASP A 60 -8.14 -14.41 6.47
CA ASP A 60 -9.51 -14.91 6.62
C ASP A 60 -10.56 -13.92 6.08
N GLY A 61 -10.14 -12.75 5.61
CA GLY A 61 -10.99 -11.71 5.05
C GLY A 61 -11.88 -10.99 6.05
N ARG A 62 -11.71 -11.17 7.36
CA ARG A 62 -12.63 -10.61 8.37
C ARG A 62 -12.32 -9.17 8.75
N TYR A 63 -11.06 -8.75 8.60
CA TYR A 63 -10.59 -7.41 8.95
C TYR A 63 -9.87 -6.74 7.79
N ILE A 64 -10.06 -5.43 7.68
CA ILE A 64 -9.24 -4.53 6.88
C ILE A 64 -8.13 -3.96 7.76
N ILE A 65 -6.98 -3.71 7.15
CA ILE A 65 -5.84 -3.01 7.75
C ILE A 65 -5.47 -1.86 6.82
N ALA A 66 -5.22 -0.67 7.37
CA ALA A 66 -4.78 0.51 6.64
C ALA A 66 -3.55 1.13 7.30
N SER A 67 -2.72 1.81 6.49
CA SER A 67 -1.53 2.52 6.95
C SER A 67 -1.51 3.95 6.45
N THR A 68 -1.10 4.87 7.31
CA THR A 68 -0.54 6.16 6.87
C THR A 68 0.90 5.98 6.36
N ALA A 69 1.52 7.06 5.89
CA ALA A 69 2.88 7.03 5.34
C ALA A 69 4.00 6.78 6.37
N PHE A 70 3.78 7.10 7.65
CA PHE A 70 4.82 7.15 8.68
C PHE A 70 6.04 8.01 8.30
N ASN A 71 5.91 8.98 7.39
CA ASN A 71 7.03 9.84 6.99
C ASN A 71 7.20 11.07 7.88
N LYS A 72 6.23 11.34 8.77
CA LYS A 72 6.22 12.45 9.73
C LYS A 72 5.71 11.98 11.09
N ALA A 73 6.15 12.68 12.13
CA ALA A 73 5.69 12.50 13.50
C ALA A 73 5.76 13.87 14.22
N GLY A 74 4.96 14.02 15.27
CA GLY A 74 5.01 15.20 16.13
C GLY A 74 6.22 15.19 17.06
N THR A 75 6.42 16.31 17.75
CA THR A 75 7.37 16.43 18.86
C THR A 75 6.67 16.23 20.20
N GLU A 76 7.42 16.19 21.30
CA GLU A 76 6.81 16.18 22.64
C GLU A 76 5.97 17.43 22.91
N GLN A 77 6.36 18.58 22.35
CA GLN A 77 5.67 19.86 22.53
C GLN A 77 4.49 20.04 21.55
N ASP A 78 4.54 19.39 20.38
CA ASP A 78 3.46 19.41 19.38
C ASP A 78 3.25 18.00 18.79
N PRO A 79 2.45 17.15 19.44
CA PRO A 79 2.25 15.76 19.05
C PRO A 79 1.21 15.57 17.94
N ARG A 80 0.62 16.64 17.40
CA ARG A 80 -0.50 16.54 16.42
C ARG A 80 -0.16 15.68 15.20
N ALA A 81 1.08 15.70 14.76
CA ALA A 81 1.53 14.90 13.62
C ALA A 81 1.74 13.41 13.94
N ASP A 82 1.52 12.95 15.17
CA ASP A 82 1.59 11.53 15.53
C ASP A 82 0.49 10.70 14.87
N ILE A 83 -0.63 11.32 14.47
CA ILE A 83 -1.68 10.70 13.67
C ILE A 83 -1.15 10.18 12.32
N LEU A 84 -0.06 10.77 11.81
CA LEU A 84 0.59 10.36 10.55
C LEU A 84 1.46 9.11 10.72
N SER A 85 1.55 8.56 11.93
CA SER A 85 2.19 7.29 12.25
C SER A 85 1.15 6.31 12.80
N THR A 86 0.20 5.90 11.95
CA THR A 86 -0.93 5.05 12.35
C THR A 86 -1.11 3.85 11.42
N LEU A 87 -1.15 2.66 12.02
CA LEU A 87 -1.70 1.45 11.40
C LEU A 87 -3.08 1.22 12.02
N LEU A 88 -4.15 1.27 11.23
CA LEU A 88 -5.52 1.03 11.69
C LEU A 88 -6.00 -0.35 11.24
N TYR A 89 -6.93 -0.92 11.99
CA TYR A 89 -7.67 -2.10 11.57
C TYR A 89 -9.11 -2.06 12.07
N TRP A 90 -10.02 -2.68 11.33
CA TRP A 90 -11.45 -2.80 11.65
C TRP A 90 -12.06 -4.04 11.01
N PRO A 91 -13.16 -4.61 11.55
CA PRO A 91 -13.94 -5.63 10.86
C PRO A 91 -14.49 -5.09 9.53
N VAL A 92 -14.51 -5.89 8.47
CA VAL A 92 -14.88 -5.44 7.10
C VAL A 92 -16.17 -4.62 7.05
N ASP A 93 -17.19 -5.03 7.81
CA ASP A 93 -18.52 -4.41 7.78
C ASP A 93 -18.75 -3.37 8.90
N GLU A 94 -17.73 -3.08 9.72
CA GLU A 94 -17.82 -2.17 10.88
C GLU A 94 -16.67 -1.12 10.88
N PRO A 95 -16.57 -0.23 9.88
CA PRO A 95 -15.51 0.78 9.80
C PRO A 95 -15.48 1.78 10.98
N GLU A 96 -16.60 2.01 11.64
CA GLU A 96 -16.69 2.80 12.87
C GLU A 96 -15.96 2.15 14.07
N ALA A 97 -15.69 0.84 14.02
CA ALA A 97 -14.93 0.12 15.02
C ALA A 97 -13.39 0.19 14.78
N ALA A 98 -12.94 1.04 13.85
CA ALA A 98 -11.54 1.24 13.55
C ALA A 98 -10.73 1.71 14.77
N LYS A 99 -9.58 1.06 14.96
CA LYS A 99 -8.66 1.35 16.07
C LYS A 99 -7.20 1.16 15.66
N PRO A 100 -6.26 1.89 16.29
CA PRO A 100 -4.84 1.72 16.02
C PRO A 100 -4.30 0.36 16.49
N LEU A 101 -3.40 -0.21 15.70
CA LEU A 101 -2.51 -1.30 16.09
C LEU A 101 -1.45 -0.75 17.04
N SER A 102 -1.22 -1.44 18.15
CA SER A 102 -0.28 -1.01 19.21
C SER A 102 -0.48 0.46 19.62
N PRO A 103 -1.68 0.82 20.11
CA PRO A 103 -2.01 2.21 20.39
C PRO A 103 -1.14 2.77 21.51
N SER A 104 -0.72 4.02 21.34
CA SER A 104 -0.01 4.82 22.34
C SER A 104 -0.48 6.27 22.25
N SER A 105 -0.50 6.98 23.38
CA SER A 105 -0.99 8.36 23.43
C SER A 105 0.09 9.32 23.87
N ARG A 106 0.27 10.42 23.11
CA ARG A 106 1.18 11.53 23.47
C ARG A 106 0.43 12.85 23.32
N GLY A 107 0.37 13.62 24.41
CA GLY A 107 -0.38 14.90 24.48
C GLY A 107 -1.82 14.79 23.96
N GLY A 108 -2.52 13.69 24.28
CA GLY A 108 -3.92 13.46 23.88
C GLY A 108 -4.12 12.87 22.48
N VAL A 109 -3.06 12.75 21.67
CA VAL A 109 -3.12 12.13 20.33
C VAL A 109 -2.85 10.64 20.46
N THR A 110 -3.80 9.80 20.07
CA THR A 110 -3.65 8.33 20.10
C THR A 110 -3.34 7.80 18.71
N SER A 111 -2.20 7.13 18.55
CA SER A 111 -1.80 6.55 17.27
C SER A 111 -0.88 5.33 17.46
N SER A 112 -0.33 4.81 16.37
CA SER A 112 0.69 3.76 16.39
C SER A 112 2.11 4.34 16.49
N ILE A 113 2.29 5.55 17.04
CA ILE A 113 3.59 6.24 17.07
C ILE A 113 4.70 5.42 17.74
N ALA A 114 4.39 4.60 18.74
CA ALA A 114 5.35 3.68 19.36
C ALA A 114 5.96 2.67 18.38
N LEU A 115 5.24 2.29 17.31
CA LEU A 115 5.75 1.41 16.26
C LEU A 115 6.84 2.08 15.40
N ARG A 116 6.88 3.41 15.34
CA ARG A 116 7.89 4.13 14.56
C ARG A 116 9.31 3.73 14.94
N LYS A 117 9.57 3.56 16.24
CA LYS A 117 10.89 3.11 16.74
C LYS A 117 11.21 1.70 16.24
N GLN A 118 10.29 0.76 16.40
CA GLN A 118 10.48 -0.64 15.97
C GLN A 118 10.70 -0.74 14.46
N ILE A 119 9.91 -0.01 13.68
CA ILE A 119 10.03 0.04 12.22
C ILE A 119 11.38 0.68 11.83
N SER A 120 11.76 1.79 12.46
CA SER A 120 13.05 2.45 12.22
C SER A 120 14.23 1.52 12.51
N GLU A 121 14.17 0.75 13.60
CA GLU A 121 15.19 -0.23 13.97
C GLU A 121 15.26 -1.38 12.96
N ALA A 122 14.10 -1.90 12.52
CA ALA A 122 14.04 -2.96 11.52
C ALA A 122 14.63 -2.53 10.16
N ILE A 123 14.38 -1.28 9.78
CA ILE A 123 14.86 -0.65 8.55
C ILE A 123 16.34 -0.25 8.65
N GLY A 124 16.80 0.17 9.83
CA GLY A 124 18.12 0.77 10.03
C GLY A 124 18.19 2.25 9.64
N ALA A 125 17.04 2.96 9.59
CA ALA A 125 16.98 4.38 9.21
C ALA A 125 15.88 5.13 9.99
N PRO A 126 16.11 6.39 10.41
CA PRO A 126 15.15 7.18 11.18
C PRO A 126 14.00 7.78 10.32
N TYR A 127 14.27 8.04 9.05
CA TYR A 127 13.26 8.46 8.08
C TYR A 127 12.90 7.29 7.17
N PHE A 128 11.61 7.09 6.96
CA PHE A 128 11.07 6.10 6.04
C PHE A 128 9.68 6.51 5.58
N GLN A 129 9.22 5.93 4.47
CA GLN A 129 7.87 6.12 3.94
C GLN A 129 7.29 4.75 3.57
N ILE A 130 6.12 4.44 4.15
CA ILE A 130 5.33 3.26 3.82
C ILE A 130 4.44 3.59 2.61
N GLU A 131 4.46 2.73 1.59
CA GLU A 131 3.52 2.77 0.45
C GLU A 131 3.00 1.37 0.06
N GLY A 132 3.25 0.35 0.89
CA GLY A 132 2.69 -0.98 0.69
C GLY A 132 2.42 -1.66 2.00
N ILE A 133 1.30 -2.36 2.12
CA ILE A 133 1.05 -3.30 3.20
C ILE A 133 0.35 -4.52 2.62
N THR A 134 0.66 -5.71 3.13
CA THR A 134 -0.14 -6.90 2.82
C THR A 134 -0.10 -7.90 3.96
N MET A 135 -1.09 -8.78 4.03
CA MET A 135 -1.10 -9.92 4.94
C MET A 135 -0.74 -11.19 4.17
N ALA A 136 0.24 -11.93 4.68
CA ALA A 136 0.71 -13.18 4.08
C ALA A 136 0.81 -14.29 5.13
N PRO A 137 0.84 -15.58 4.72
CA PRO A 137 1.07 -16.68 5.65
C PRO A 137 2.40 -16.54 6.39
N SER A 138 2.40 -16.93 7.66
CA SER A 138 3.60 -16.95 8.50
C SER A 138 4.61 -18.01 8.03
N GLU A 139 5.86 -17.89 8.51
CA GLU A 139 6.82 -18.99 8.41
C GLU A 139 6.29 -20.25 9.16
N PRO A 140 6.67 -21.47 8.75
CA PRO A 140 6.24 -22.71 9.39
C PRO A 140 6.45 -22.73 10.92
N ALA A 141 7.51 -22.09 11.42
CA ALA A 141 7.80 -21.99 12.84
C ALA A 141 6.73 -21.20 13.64
N HIS A 142 5.97 -20.33 12.97
CA HIS A 142 4.99 -19.42 13.58
C HIS A 142 3.53 -19.77 13.24
N GLU A 143 3.26 -20.78 12.41
CA GLU A 143 1.90 -21.15 11.97
C GLU A 143 0.90 -21.39 13.12
N LYS A 144 1.37 -21.93 14.25
CA LYS A 144 0.51 -22.15 15.43
C LYS A 144 0.40 -20.93 16.35
N ALA A 145 1.39 -20.03 16.27
CA ALA A 145 1.51 -18.89 17.17
C ALA A 145 0.82 -17.63 16.61
N ALA A 146 0.73 -17.52 15.29
CA ALA A 146 0.28 -16.33 14.58
C ALA A 146 -0.80 -16.66 13.54
N ASP A 147 -1.70 -15.71 13.30
CA ASP A 147 -2.74 -15.83 12.27
C ASP A 147 -2.25 -15.40 10.87
N GLY A 148 -1.02 -14.86 10.81
CA GLY A 148 -0.33 -14.45 9.60
C GLY A 148 0.87 -13.55 9.93
N GLN A 149 1.47 -12.97 8.90
CA GLN A 149 2.42 -11.88 9.02
C GLN A 149 1.93 -10.65 8.27
N LEU A 150 2.04 -9.51 8.92
CA LEU A 150 1.87 -8.21 8.29
C LEU A 150 3.20 -7.84 7.65
N ILE A 151 3.20 -7.69 6.33
CA ILE A 151 4.35 -7.25 5.55
C ILE A 151 4.13 -5.77 5.20
N ILE A 152 5.13 -4.94 5.49
CA ILE A 152 5.15 -3.52 5.17
C ILE A 152 6.22 -3.26 4.13
N GLY A 153 5.79 -2.58 3.08
CA GLY A 153 6.60 -2.12 1.98
C GLY A 153 7.07 -0.68 2.17
N ILE A 154 8.39 -0.49 2.22
CA ILE A 154 9.05 0.80 2.40
C ILE A 154 9.52 1.31 1.03
N ARG A 155 8.99 2.46 0.63
CA ARG A 155 9.33 3.11 -0.65
C ARG A 155 10.61 3.92 -0.58
N LYS A 156 10.75 4.70 0.50
CA LYS A 156 11.88 5.61 0.72
C LYS A 156 12.40 5.44 2.13
N GLN A 157 13.70 5.63 2.30
CA GLN A 157 14.34 5.65 3.60
C GLN A 157 15.63 6.47 3.61
N GLY A 158 16.07 6.90 4.78
CA GLY A 158 17.33 7.62 4.97
C GLY A 158 17.43 8.32 6.32
N ASN A 159 18.39 9.23 6.45
CA ASN A 159 18.55 10.02 7.67
C ASN A 159 17.47 11.10 7.81
N SER A 160 16.95 11.59 6.68
CA SER A 160 15.89 12.59 6.61
C SER A 160 15.14 12.48 5.29
N SER A 161 14.05 13.23 5.12
CA SER A 161 13.35 13.30 3.83
C SER A 161 14.24 13.80 2.69
N ALA A 162 15.17 14.71 2.96
CA ALA A 162 16.07 15.29 1.97
C ALA A 162 17.22 14.34 1.58
N ASP A 163 17.61 13.45 2.51
CA ASP A 163 18.66 12.44 2.35
C ASP A 163 18.04 11.04 2.25
N SER A 164 16.94 10.92 1.49
CA SER A 164 16.25 9.65 1.30
C SER A 164 16.44 9.12 -0.12
N HIS A 165 16.48 7.81 -0.24
CA HIS A 165 16.56 7.12 -1.52
C HIS A 165 15.37 6.17 -1.68
N PHE A 166 14.99 5.92 -2.93
CA PHE A 166 13.98 4.93 -3.28
C PHE A 166 14.54 3.51 -3.09
N GLY A 167 13.66 2.56 -2.77
CA GLY A 167 14.03 1.15 -2.69
C GLY A 167 12.84 0.20 -2.74
N PHE A 168 13.18 -1.09 -2.76
CA PHE A 168 12.27 -2.21 -2.56
C PHE A 168 12.67 -2.90 -1.25
N LEU A 169 12.18 -2.34 -0.13
CA LEU A 169 12.41 -2.89 1.20
C LEU A 169 11.10 -3.40 1.77
N LEU A 170 11.12 -4.66 2.20
CA LEU A 170 10.02 -5.31 2.92
C LEU A 170 10.48 -5.62 4.34
N ILE A 171 9.67 -5.19 5.31
CA ILE A 171 9.76 -5.61 6.70
C ILE A 171 8.51 -6.42 7.06
N SER A 172 8.60 -7.36 7.98
CA SER A 172 7.41 -8.09 8.46
C SER A 172 7.42 -8.32 9.96
N ALA A 173 6.23 -8.46 10.51
CA ALA A 173 5.99 -8.93 11.88
C ALA A 173 4.85 -9.95 11.85
N HIS A 174 5.00 -11.03 12.61
CA HIS A 174 3.90 -11.97 12.85
C HIS A 174 2.80 -11.31 13.68
N VAL A 175 1.54 -11.60 13.37
CA VAL A 175 0.39 -11.01 14.04
C VAL A 175 -0.60 -12.05 14.53
N LYS A 176 -1.37 -11.70 15.54
CA LYS A 176 -2.44 -12.54 16.10
C LYS A 176 -3.65 -11.71 16.47
N PHE A 177 -4.84 -12.22 16.19
CA PHE A 177 -6.09 -11.71 16.70
C PHE A 177 -6.45 -12.38 18.03
N ARG A 178 -6.60 -11.57 19.07
CA ARG A 178 -7.14 -12.00 20.37
C ARG A 178 -8.36 -11.16 20.70
N ASN A 179 -9.52 -11.80 20.84
CA ASN A 179 -10.77 -11.12 21.20
C ASN A 179 -11.05 -9.87 20.34
N GLY A 180 -10.84 -9.97 19.03
CA GLY A 180 -11.04 -8.86 18.09
C GLY A 180 -9.98 -7.75 18.15
N THR A 181 -8.85 -8.00 18.79
CA THR A 181 -7.69 -7.09 18.82
C THR A 181 -6.53 -7.70 18.05
N LEU A 182 -6.01 -6.97 17.08
CA LEU A 182 -4.79 -7.31 16.35
C LEU A 182 -3.58 -6.97 17.21
N GLU A 183 -2.71 -7.95 17.44
CA GLU A 183 -1.49 -7.84 18.23
C GLU A 183 -0.27 -8.27 17.40
N LEU A 184 0.86 -7.58 17.59
CA LEU A 184 2.14 -8.05 17.09
C LEU A 184 2.65 -9.18 18.01
N VAL A 185 3.03 -10.31 17.42
CA VAL A 185 3.65 -11.43 18.15
C VAL A 185 5.13 -11.14 18.41
N GLU A 186 5.76 -10.37 17.52
CA GLU A 186 7.14 -9.92 17.63
C GLU A 186 7.34 -8.56 16.93
N ALA A 187 8.50 -7.94 17.16
CA ALA A 187 8.88 -6.71 16.48
C ALA A 187 9.12 -6.96 14.98
N PHE A 188 9.00 -5.90 14.18
CA PHE A 188 9.29 -5.94 12.75
C PHE A 188 10.75 -6.34 12.47
N LYS A 189 10.95 -7.09 11.39
CA LYS A 189 12.27 -7.49 10.88
C LYS A 189 12.33 -7.26 9.38
N THR A 190 13.49 -6.86 8.87
CA THR A 190 13.72 -6.84 7.42
C THR A 190 13.70 -8.25 6.86
N ILE A 191 12.85 -8.49 5.86
CA ILE A 191 12.72 -9.78 5.16
C ILE A 191 13.20 -9.71 3.71
N GLN A 192 13.31 -8.51 3.13
CA GLN A 192 13.89 -8.30 1.80
C GLN A 192 14.34 -6.86 1.64
N ASN A 193 15.55 -6.61 1.15
CA ASN A 193 16.04 -5.26 0.86
C ASN A 193 16.80 -5.27 -0.47
N LEU A 194 16.21 -4.68 -1.50
CA LEU A 194 16.75 -4.66 -2.85
C LEU A 194 16.73 -3.24 -3.40
N ASN A 195 17.79 -2.89 -4.12
CA ASN A 195 17.76 -1.75 -5.04
C ASN A 195 17.28 -2.26 -6.40
N ILE A 196 16.05 -1.94 -6.75
CA ILE A 196 15.49 -2.34 -8.04
C ILE A 196 15.62 -1.18 -9.01
N GLN A 197 16.21 -1.50 -10.16
CA GLN A 197 16.31 -0.61 -11.29
C GLN A 197 15.74 -1.31 -12.52
N ALA A 198 14.99 -0.58 -13.32
CA ALA A 198 14.56 -1.05 -14.63
C ALA A 198 14.64 0.13 -15.60
N GLN A 199 15.09 -0.14 -16.83
CA GLN A 199 15.15 0.87 -17.89
C GLN A 199 15.97 2.12 -17.49
N GLY A 200 17.01 1.94 -16.68
CA GLY A 200 17.85 3.05 -16.20
C GLY A 200 17.20 3.91 -15.10
N GLN A 201 15.98 3.59 -14.67
CA GLN A 201 15.26 4.30 -13.60
C GLN A 201 15.49 3.63 -12.25
N THR A 202 15.64 4.46 -11.21
CA THR A 202 15.56 3.98 -9.81
C THR A 202 14.10 3.92 -9.41
N LEU A 203 13.67 2.76 -8.93
CA LEU A 203 12.27 2.48 -8.66
C LEU A 203 11.99 2.43 -7.17
N GLY A 204 10.91 3.09 -6.74
CA GLY A 204 10.37 2.96 -5.40
C GLY A 204 9.15 2.04 -5.40
N LEU A 205 8.99 1.23 -4.36
CA LEU A 205 7.74 0.50 -4.12
C LEU A 205 6.55 1.48 -4.03
N SER A 206 5.40 1.12 -4.60
CA SER A 206 4.14 1.90 -4.50
C SER A 206 2.92 1.01 -4.25
N GLY A 207 3.10 -0.29 -4.06
CA GLY A 207 2.01 -1.19 -3.73
C GLY A 207 2.51 -2.63 -3.62
N LEU A 208 1.82 -3.40 -2.79
CA LEU A 208 2.17 -4.77 -2.46
C LEU A 208 0.90 -5.52 -2.11
N GLU A 209 0.69 -6.71 -2.68
CA GLU A 209 -0.42 -7.57 -2.29
C GLU A 209 -0.08 -9.05 -2.43
N TYR A 210 -0.45 -9.85 -1.43
CA TYR A 210 -0.33 -11.30 -1.49
C TYR A 210 -1.41 -11.92 -2.36
N ASP A 211 -0.99 -12.83 -3.25
CA ASP A 211 -1.90 -13.61 -4.07
C ASP A 211 -2.57 -14.68 -3.21
N ARG A 212 -3.70 -14.31 -2.61
CA ARG A 212 -4.50 -15.19 -1.75
C ARG A 212 -5.13 -16.37 -2.51
N PHE A 213 -5.19 -16.31 -3.84
CA PHE A 213 -5.81 -17.34 -4.68
C PHE A 213 -4.80 -18.41 -5.08
N ASN A 214 -3.62 -18.01 -5.59
CA ASN A 214 -2.56 -18.94 -5.98
C ASN A 214 -1.58 -19.27 -4.84
N LYS A 215 -1.51 -18.42 -3.81
CA LYS A 215 -0.81 -18.64 -2.54
C LYS A 215 0.71 -18.79 -2.60
N ASP A 216 1.33 -18.39 -3.70
CA ASP A 216 2.74 -18.66 -3.99
C ASP A 216 3.54 -17.39 -4.35
N ARG A 217 2.94 -16.21 -4.30
CA ARG A 217 3.58 -14.94 -4.67
C ARG A 217 2.98 -13.72 -3.98
N LEU A 218 3.76 -12.64 -3.96
CA LEU A 218 3.29 -11.27 -3.79
C LEU A 218 3.30 -10.61 -5.17
N TYR A 219 2.29 -9.83 -5.50
CA TYR A 219 2.38 -8.81 -6.53
C TYR A 219 2.89 -7.53 -5.92
N ALA A 220 3.83 -6.88 -6.59
CA ALA A 220 4.33 -5.58 -6.18
C ALA A 220 4.33 -4.63 -7.37
N VAL A 221 3.95 -3.38 -7.15
CA VAL A 221 4.10 -2.32 -8.13
C VAL A 221 5.16 -1.34 -7.67
N THR A 222 5.98 -0.91 -8.61
CA THR A 222 7.00 0.12 -8.37
C THR A 222 6.82 1.27 -9.32
N SER A 223 7.18 2.46 -8.90
CA SER A 223 7.06 3.68 -9.71
C SER A 223 8.31 4.54 -9.68
N PHE A 224 8.42 5.42 -10.68
CA PHE A 224 9.43 6.47 -10.77
C PHE A 224 8.78 7.79 -11.20
N GLU A 225 9.40 8.90 -10.79
CA GLU A 225 9.09 10.26 -11.23
C GLU A 225 10.42 10.95 -11.54
N GLN A 226 10.70 11.23 -12.81
CA GLN A 226 11.93 11.91 -13.23
C GLN A 226 11.61 13.26 -13.86
N GLN A 227 12.18 14.32 -13.30
CA GLN A 227 12.13 15.63 -13.93
C GLN A 227 13.19 15.74 -15.02
N SER A 228 12.77 16.20 -16.18
CA SER A 228 13.63 16.55 -17.31
C SER A 228 13.39 18.01 -17.71
N VAL A 229 14.42 18.62 -18.28
CA VAL A 229 14.34 19.98 -18.83
C VAL A 229 14.77 19.88 -20.28
N ASP A 230 13.90 20.31 -21.21
CA ASP A 230 14.25 20.32 -22.63
C ASP A 230 15.22 21.46 -22.95
N ALA A 231 15.73 21.47 -24.20
CA ALA A 231 16.66 22.49 -24.68
C ALA A 231 16.07 23.93 -24.65
N ALA A 232 14.75 24.07 -24.57
CA ALA A 232 14.05 25.36 -24.45
C ALA A 232 13.79 25.76 -22.99
N GLY A 233 14.28 24.98 -22.01
CA GLY A 233 14.10 25.24 -20.59
C GLY A 233 12.74 24.78 -20.04
N LYS A 234 11.93 24.08 -20.83
CA LYS A 234 10.63 23.56 -20.38
C LYS A 234 10.85 22.33 -19.51
N LYS A 235 10.29 22.36 -18.31
CA LYS A 235 10.28 21.22 -17.40
C LYS A 235 9.19 20.24 -17.82
N SER A 236 9.55 18.97 -17.94
CA SER A 236 8.63 17.83 -18.03
C SER A 236 8.91 16.87 -16.88
N THR A 237 7.89 16.13 -16.47
CA THR A 237 8.05 15.00 -15.54
C THR A 237 7.67 13.74 -16.28
N GLU A 238 8.63 12.83 -16.43
CA GLU A 238 8.37 11.47 -16.85
C GLU A 238 7.91 10.66 -15.63
N ILE A 239 6.81 9.94 -15.78
CA ILE A 239 6.20 9.13 -14.73
C ILE A 239 5.84 7.77 -15.30
N GLY A 240 5.97 6.75 -14.48
CA GLY A 240 5.59 5.40 -14.88
C GLY A 240 5.83 4.40 -13.78
N GLY A 241 5.60 3.15 -14.10
CA GLY A 241 5.83 2.06 -13.17
C GLY A 241 5.88 0.69 -13.82
N LEU A 242 6.18 -0.31 -13.01
CA LEU A 242 6.30 -1.70 -13.44
C LEU A 242 5.60 -2.62 -12.45
N LEU A 243 5.16 -3.77 -12.94
CA LEU A 243 4.58 -4.85 -12.15
C LEU A 243 5.58 -5.98 -11.94
N TRP A 244 5.68 -6.44 -10.70
CA TRP A 244 6.57 -7.51 -10.28
C TRP A 244 5.77 -8.65 -9.65
N ALA A 245 6.18 -9.89 -9.93
CA ALA A 245 5.81 -11.05 -9.14
C ALA A 245 6.99 -11.43 -8.24
N VAL A 246 6.78 -11.40 -6.93
CA VAL A 246 7.75 -11.82 -5.93
C VAL A 246 7.36 -13.21 -5.47
N PRO A 247 8.11 -14.28 -5.81
CA PRO A 247 7.82 -15.61 -5.29
C PRO A 247 7.71 -15.57 -3.76
N PHE A 248 6.75 -16.28 -3.19
CA PHE A 248 6.52 -16.30 -1.76
C PHE A 248 6.31 -17.73 -1.29
N THR A 249 7.23 -18.24 -0.51
CA THR A 249 7.23 -19.65 -0.09
C THR A 249 7.67 -19.76 1.35
N ALA A 250 6.97 -20.58 2.13
CA ALA A 250 7.25 -20.80 3.55
C ALA A 250 7.39 -19.49 4.36
N GLY A 251 6.52 -18.51 4.06
CA GLY A 251 6.52 -17.22 4.74
C GLY A 251 7.64 -16.26 4.35
N LYS A 252 8.37 -16.50 3.24
CA LYS A 252 9.51 -15.68 2.82
C LYS A 252 9.41 -15.22 1.36
N PRO A 253 9.75 -13.95 1.06
CA PRO A 253 9.86 -13.47 -0.31
C PRO A 253 11.13 -13.99 -0.97
N GLY A 254 11.02 -14.42 -2.22
CA GLY A 254 12.12 -14.71 -3.14
C GLY A 254 12.49 -13.50 -3.98
N THR A 255 13.31 -13.69 -5.01
CA THR A 255 13.74 -12.60 -5.91
C THR A 255 12.57 -12.09 -6.76
N PRO A 256 12.26 -10.78 -6.75
CA PRO A 256 11.23 -10.19 -7.62
C PRO A 256 11.52 -10.45 -9.09
N LYS A 257 10.49 -10.84 -9.83
CA LYS A 257 10.54 -11.06 -11.27
C LYS A 257 9.65 -10.05 -11.97
N LEU A 258 10.22 -9.36 -12.94
CA LEU A 258 9.47 -8.41 -13.76
C LEU A 258 8.43 -9.17 -14.57
N LEU A 259 7.17 -8.72 -14.53
CA LEU A 259 6.14 -9.29 -15.39
C LEU A 259 6.28 -8.75 -16.81
N THR A 260 6.06 -9.66 -17.76
CA THR A 260 6.20 -9.41 -19.20
C THR A 260 4.89 -9.70 -19.91
N ARG A 261 4.70 -9.06 -21.06
CA ARG A 261 3.62 -9.33 -22.01
C ARG A 261 3.92 -10.61 -22.79
N GLU A 262 2.95 -11.08 -23.56
CA GLU A 262 3.09 -12.28 -24.41
C GLU A 262 4.26 -12.17 -25.40
N ASP A 263 4.54 -10.96 -25.89
CA ASP A 263 5.68 -10.68 -26.78
C ASP A 263 7.05 -10.65 -26.06
N GLY A 264 7.07 -10.89 -24.75
CA GLY A 264 8.27 -10.86 -23.90
C GLY A 264 8.71 -9.48 -23.45
N SER A 265 8.04 -8.40 -23.88
CA SER A 265 8.33 -7.04 -23.41
C SER A 265 7.87 -6.82 -21.97
N ALA A 266 8.52 -5.91 -21.24
CA ALA A 266 8.11 -5.59 -19.86
C ALA A 266 6.70 -5.00 -19.81
N LEU A 267 5.90 -5.41 -18.82
CA LEU A 267 4.64 -4.76 -18.51
C LEU A 267 4.91 -3.43 -17.79
N VAL A 268 4.95 -2.35 -18.56
CA VAL A 268 5.18 -0.97 -18.08
C VAL A 268 3.85 -0.22 -18.04
N PHE A 269 3.62 0.51 -16.95
CA PHE A 269 2.55 1.47 -16.79
C PHE A 269 3.03 2.87 -17.20
N SER A 270 2.23 3.57 -17.98
CA SER A 270 2.50 4.95 -18.40
C SER A 270 2.17 6.00 -17.34
N ASN A 271 1.56 5.58 -16.23
CA ASN A 271 1.27 6.39 -15.05
C ASN A 271 1.86 5.73 -13.81
N LYS A 272 1.83 6.45 -12.70
CA LYS A 272 2.31 5.94 -11.42
C LYS A 272 1.31 4.95 -10.84
N PRO A 273 1.61 3.65 -10.74
CA PRO A 273 0.77 2.72 -10.01
C PRO A 273 0.88 3.03 -8.50
N GLU A 274 -0.24 3.04 -7.79
CA GLU A 274 -0.35 3.36 -6.34
C GLU A 274 -1.01 2.21 -5.54
N GLY A 275 -1.37 1.13 -6.20
CA GLY A 275 -1.94 -0.02 -5.53
C GLY A 275 -2.12 -1.19 -6.47
N VAL A 276 -2.12 -2.38 -5.89
CA VAL A 276 -2.43 -3.64 -6.57
C VAL A 276 -3.36 -4.45 -5.68
N GLU A 277 -4.36 -5.09 -6.26
CA GLU A 277 -5.28 -6.00 -5.56
C GLU A 277 -5.51 -7.23 -6.43
N VAL A 278 -5.44 -8.41 -5.80
CA VAL A 278 -5.74 -9.68 -6.47
C VAL A 278 -7.22 -9.95 -6.37
N LEU A 279 -7.88 -10.09 -7.52
CA LEU A 279 -9.33 -10.25 -7.64
C LEU A 279 -9.74 -11.71 -7.69
N ASP A 280 -8.97 -12.54 -8.38
CA ASP A 280 -9.12 -13.99 -8.46
C ASP A 280 -7.79 -14.65 -8.87
N ALA A 281 -7.80 -15.95 -9.18
CA ALA A 281 -6.61 -16.72 -9.57
C ALA A 281 -5.93 -16.24 -10.86
N HIS A 282 -6.63 -15.50 -11.72
CA HIS A 282 -6.16 -15.06 -13.02
C HIS A 282 -6.22 -13.54 -13.18
N GLN A 283 -6.76 -12.80 -12.22
CA GLN A 283 -7.01 -11.38 -12.38
C GLN A 283 -6.46 -10.55 -11.23
N ILE A 284 -5.74 -9.48 -11.60
CA ILE A 284 -5.41 -8.39 -10.68
C ILE A 284 -5.92 -7.06 -11.23
N ILE A 285 -6.08 -6.09 -10.32
CA ILE A 285 -6.33 -4.70 -10.64
C ILE A 285 -5.19 -3.84 -10.09
N VAL A 286 -4.78 -2.83 -10.86
CA VAL A 286 -3.76 -1.85 -10.48
C VAL A 286 -4.37 -0.47 -10.60
N VAL A 287 -4.36 0.33 -9.55
CA VAL A 287 -4.85 1.73 -9.60
C VAL A 287 -3.68 2.68 -9.78
N HIS A 288 -3.93 3.80 -10.46
CA HIS A 288 -2.91 4.80 -10.77
C HIS A 288 -3.21 6.13 -10.09
N ASP A 289 -2.12 6.87 -9.82
CA ASP A 289 -2.20 8.30 -9.53
C ASP A 289 -2.46 9.06 -10.84
N ASP A 290 -3.56 9.81 -10.87
CA ASP A 290 -4.04 10.55 -12.04
C ASP A 290 -3.82 12.07 -11.92
N ASP A 291 -3.13 12.53 -10.88
CA ASP A 291 -3.02 13.96 -10.60
C ASP A 291 -2.33 14.79 -11.70
N ARG A 292 -1.58 14.14 -12.58
CA ARG A 292 -0.63 14.82 -13.49
C ARG A 292 -0.66 14.36 -14.94
N VAL A 293 -1.26 13.22 -15.26
CA VAL A 293 -1.25 12.64 -16.61
C VAL A 293 -2.59 11.98 -16.93
N GLU A 294 -3.15 12.29 -18.10
CA GLU A 294 -4.39 11.65 -18.56
C GLU A 294 -4.10 10.21 -19.03
N VAL A 295 -4.78 9.25 -18.40
CA VAL A 295 -4.71 7.85 -18.82
C VAL A 295 -5.51 7.68 -20.11
N LYS A 296 -4.86 7.12 -21.15
CA LYS A 296 -5.54 6.71 -22.38
C LYS A 296 -5.92 5.23 -22.27
N THR A 297 -7.13 4.88 -22.68
CA THR A 297 -7.63 3.49 -22.63
C THR A 297 -6.69 2.53 -23.36
N SER A 298 -6.18 1.55 -22.62
CA SER A 298 -5.27 0.47 -23.06
C SER A 298 -5.26 -0.68 -22.03
N GLU A 299 -4.59 -1.79 -22.34
CA GLU A 299 -4.33 -2.85 -21.35
C GLU A 299 -3.53 -2.36 -20.14
N ALA A 300 -2.70 -1.32 -20.34
CA ALA A 300 -1.91 -0.69 -19.29
C ALA A 300 -2.65 0.42 -18.55
N GLY A 301 -3.93 0.70 -18.85
CA GLY A 301 -4.73 1.67 -18.11
C GLY A 301 -6.05 2.02 -18.79
N ILE A 302 -7.14 2.05 -18.02
CA ILE A 302 -8.48 2.47 -18.41
C ILE A 302 -8.66 3.91 -17.94
N LYS A 303 -9.15 4.79 -18.83
CA LYS A 303 -9.45 6.19 -18.47
C LYS A 303 -10.58 6.25 -17.45
N ARG A 304 -10.45 7.11 -16.43
CA ARG A 304 -11.48 7.37 -15.41
C ARG A 304 -12.74 8.05 -15.97
N GLY A 305 -13.89 7.76 -15.37
CA GLY A 305 -15.02 8.69 -15.28
C GLY A 305 -14.78 9.83 -14.29
N ASP A 306 -15.72 10.78 -14.17
CA ASP A 306 -15.56 12.03 -13.40
C ASP A 306 -15.24 11.82 -11.89
N ASN A 307 -15.56 10.64 -11.33
CA ASN A 307 -15.33 10.26 -9.93
C ASN A 307 -14.57 8.92 -9.77
N GLU A 308 -13.93 8.42 -10.82
CA GLU A 308 -13.19 7.15 -10.80
C GLU A 308 -11.67 7.38 -10.71
N PHE A 309 -10.93 6.37 -10.26
CA PHE A 309 -9.49 6.30 -10.50
C PHE A 309 -9.25 5.64 -11.85
N ALA A 310 -8.19 6.02 -12.55
CA ALA A 310 -7.70 5.16 -13.60
C ALA A 310 -7.11 3.88 -13.03
N TYR A 311 -7.32 2.79 -13.75
CA TYR A 311 -6.87 1.47 -13.33
C TYR A 311 -6.51 0.61 -14.53
N SER A 312 -5.61 -0.36 -14.33
CA SER A 312 -5.36 -1.43 -15.28
C SER A 312 -5.99 -2.71 -14.74
N LYS A 313 -6.67 -3.45 -15.62
CA LYS A 313 -7.07 -4.83 -15.36
C LYS A 313 -6.06 -5.74 -16.07
N ILE A 314 -5.33 -6.54 -15.30
CA ILE A 314 -4.37 -7.51 -15.85
C ILE A 314 -4.96 -8.90 -15.70
N ILE A 315 -5.03 -9.62 -16.82
CA ILE A 315 -5.52 -11.00 -16.89
C ILE A 315 -4.32 -11.89 -17.22
N PHE A 316 -4.09 -12.88 -16.37
CA PHE A 316 -3.10 -13.92 -16.56
C PHE A 316 -3.73 -15.13 -17.27
N PRO A 317 -2.94 -15.88 -18.05
CA PRO A 317 -3.39 -17.10 -18.69
C PRO A 317 -3.81 -18.20 -17.69
#